data_AF-A0A7Y5XY58-F1
#
_entry.id   AF-A0A7Y5XY58-F1
#
_cell.length_a   1.000
_cell.length_b   1.000
_cell.length_c   1.000
_cell.angle_alpha   90.00
_cell.angle_beta   90.00
_cell.angle_gamma   90.00
#
_symmetry.space_group_name_H-M   'P 1'
#
loop_
_entity.id
_entity.type
_entity.pdbx_description
1 polymer ?
#
loop_
_entity_poly.entity_id
_entity_poly.type
_entity_poly.pdbx_seq_one_letter_code
_entity_poly.pdbx_strand_id
1 'polypeptide(L)'
;MADREFAELQSRLRALWPSVTLRSIGDVERTVVVVHSLSMEVPDQLIPVFPAYEERFLCLVLSLLRSRRSRVVYVTSQPILPRLVDYYFGLVPELDTPEARGRFAVVSLVDGRNQALTKKLLARPGAIERIRALVAQPELAFL
;
A
#
# COMPACT_ATOMS: atom_id res chain seq x y z
N MET A 1 -32.23 -2.80 2.57
CA MET A 1 -31.03 -3.43 3.16
C MET A 1 -29.78 -2.63 2.83
N ALA A 2 -29.49 -2.35 1.54
CA ALA A 2 -28.33 -1.55 1.11
C ALA A 2 -28.24 -0.16 1.78
N ASP A 3 -29.36 0.56 1.96
CA ASP A 3 -29.34 1.90 2.58
C ASP A 3 -28.90 1.89 4.06
N ARG A 4 -29.19 0.80 4.79
CA ARG A 4 -28.81 0.67 6.21
C ARG A 4 -27.33 0.33 6.36
N GLU A 5 -26.82 -0.60 5.55
CA GLU A 5 -25.39 -0.92 5.50
C GLU A 5 -24.57 0.29 5.06
N PHE A 6 -25.06 1.05 4.08
CA PHE A 6 -24.42 2.28 3.63
C PHE A 6 -24.43 3.38 4.70
N ALA A 7 -25.54 3.54 5.44
CA ALA A 7 -25.61 4.49 6.55
C ALA A 7 -24.66 4.11 7.71
N GLU A 8 -24.55 2.81 8.03
CA GLU A 8 -23.58 2.32 9.02
C GLU A 8 -22.14 2.57 8.57
N LEU A 9 -21.83 2.33 7.29
CA LEU A 9 -20.53 2.66 6.71
C LEU A 9 -20.24 4.17 6.79
N GLN A 10 -21.19 5.02 6.40
CA GLN A 10 -21.02 6.48 6.47
C GLN A 10 -20.79 6.98 7.90
N SER A 11 -21.49 6.41 8.89
CA SER A 11 -21.31 6.74 10.30
C SER A 11 -19.88 6.41 10.78
N ARG A 12 -19.40 5.20 10.46
CA ARG A 12 -18.03 4.76 10.77
C ARG A 12 -16.98 5.64 10.09
N LEU A 13 -17.14 5.93 8.80
CA LEU A 13 -16.21 6.76 8.04
C LEU A 13 -16.16 8.21 8.57
N ARG A 14 -17.30 8.77 9.00
CA ARG A 14 -17.34 10.12 9.57
C ARG A 14 -16.54 10.23 10.87
N ALA A 15 -16.59 9.21 11.72
CA ALA A 15 -15.78 9.15 12.95
C ALA A 15 -14.29 9.03 12.65
N LEU A 16 -13.92 8.31 11.57
CA LEU A 16 -12.53 8.11 11.16
C LEU A 16 -11.96 9.32 10.41
N TRP A 17 -12.77 10.06 9.64
CA TRP A 17 -12.34 11.12 8.72
C TRP A 17 -11.31 12.13 9.27
N PRO A 18 -11.44 12.68 10.50
CA PRO A 18 -10.44 13.59 11.06
C PRO A 18 -9.05 12.96 11.14
N SER A 19 -9.00 11.64 11.34
CA SER A 19 -7.80 10.83 11.42
C SER A 19 -7.36 10.26 10.06
N VAL A 20 -7.90 10.70 8.93
CA VAL A 20 -7.50 10.21 7.59
C VAL A 20 -6.88 11.32 6.73
N THR A 21 -7.17 12.58 7.05
CA THR A 21 -6.69 13.72 6.24
C THR A 21 -5.18 13.88 6.26
N LEU A 22 -4.61 14.41 5.18
CA LEU A 22 -3.19 14.79 5.08
C LEU A 22 -2.74 15.70 6.25
N ARG A 23 -3.65 16.49 6.82
CA ARG A 23 -3.39 17.38 7.97
C ARG A 23 -3.12 16.63 9.27
N SER A 24 -3.59 15.39 9.37
CA SER A 24 -3.39 14.53 10.54
C SER A 24 -2.20 13.58 10.40
N ILE A 25 -1.41 13.71 9.31
CA ILE A 25 -0.19 12.92 9.10
C ILE A 25 0.83 13.30 10.18
N GLY A 26 1.02 12.43 11.17
CA GLY A 26 1.98 12.63 12.26
C GLY A 26 1.44 12.24 13.62
N ASP A 27 0.14 12.44 13.85
CA ASP A 27 -0.43 12.35 15.21
C ASP A 27 -0.96 10.96 15.56
N VAL A 28 -1.44 10.22 14.55
CA VAL A 28 -2.09 8.92 14.72
C VAL A 28 -1.24 7.79 14.14
N GLU A 29 -1.21 6.65 14.82
CA GLU A 29 -0.62 5.41 14.30
C GLU A 29 -1.47 4.87 13.16
N ARG A 30 -0.84 4.61 12.00
CA ARG A 30 -1.56 4.18 10.78
C ARG A 30 -0.73 3.18 10.02
N THR A 31 -1.40 2.19 9.42
CA THR A 31 -0.80 1.35 8.38
C THR A 31 -1.45 1.71 7.04
N VAL A 32 -0.65 2.19 6.09
CA VAL A 32 -1.10 2.47 4.73
C VAL A 32 -0.77 1.26 3.85
N VAL A 33 -1.81 0.61 3.32
CA VAL A 33 -1.65 -0.46 2.33
C VAL A 33 -1.76 0.16 0.95
N VAL A 34 -0.70 0.06 0.16
CA VAL A 34 -0.66 0.59 -1.19
C VAL A 34 -0.85 -0.55 -2.17
N VAL A 35 -1.98 -0.53 -2.87
CA VAL A 35 -2.30 -1.48 -3.94
C VAL A 35 -2.37 -0.71 -5.25
N HIS A 36 -1.44 -1.00 -6.15
CA HIS A 36 -1.46 -0.40 -7.47
C HIS A 36 -2.67 -0.91 -8.27
N SER A 37 -3.43 -0.03 -8.92
CA SER A 37 -4.56 -0.44 -9.77
C SER A 37 -4.31 0.01 -11.20
N LEU A 38 -3.80 -0.91 -12.03
CA LEU A 38 -3.83 -0.79 -13.48
C LEU A 38 -5.09 -1.52 -13.94
N SER A 39 -6.14 -0.75 -14.26
CA SER A 39 -7.48 -1.26 -14.52
C SER A 39 -7.72 -1.74 -15.95
N MET A 40 -6.70 -1.65 -16.82
CA MET A 40 -6.82 -1.93 -18.25
C MET A 40 -6.01 -3.17 -18.63
N GLU A 41 -6.59 -4.03 -19.47
CA GLU A 41 -5.82 -5.04 -20.21
C GLU A 41 -4.88 -4.29 -21.15
N VAL A 42 -3.61 -4.33 -20.80
CA VAL A 42 -2.56 -3.59 -21.49
C VAL A 42 -2.04 -4.51 -22.60
N PRO A 43 -1.67 -4.02 -23.80
CA PRO A 43 -1.10 -4.86 -24.84
C PRO A 43 0.05 -5.73 -24.31
N ASP A 44 0.18 -6.97 -24.79
CA ASP A 44 1.14 -7.94 -24.25
C ASP A 44 2.59 -7.44 -24.30
N GLN A 45 2.91 -6.56 -25.25
CA GLN A 45 4.20 -5.89 -25.39
C GLN A 45 4.55 -5.01 -24.18
N LEU A 46 3.55 -4.58 -23.40
CA LEU A 46 3.71 -3.75 -22.21
C LEU A 46 3.74 -4.55 -20.90
N ILE A 47 3.51 -5.87 -20.93
CA ILE A 47 3.63 -6.71 -19.72
C ILE A 47 5.01 -6.56 -19.04
N PRO A 48 6.14 -6.56 -19.77
CA PRO A 48 7.46 -6.43 -19.15
C PRO A 48 7.68 -5.10 -18.41
N VAL A 49 6.90 -4.06 -18.70
CA VAL A 49 7.04 -2.75 -18.03
C VAL A 49 6.20 -2.63 -16.76
N PHE A 50 5.31 -3.58 -16.46
CA PHE A 50 4.45 -3.50 -15.27
C PHE A 50 5.21 -3.39 -13.95
N PRO A 51 6.29 -4.16 -13.70
CA PRO A 51 7.08 -3.99 -12.49
C PRO A 51 7.62 -2.57 -12.37
N ALA A 52 8.11 -1.98 -13.46
CA ALA A 52 8.60 -0.60 -13.46
C ALA A 52 7.48 0.42 -13.15
N TYR A 53 6.26 0.21 -13.65
CA TYR A 53 5.10 1.05 -13.29
C TYR A 53 4.73 0.93 -11.82
N GLU A 54 4.74 -0.29 -11.29
CA GLU A 54 4.52 -0.51 -9.86
C GLU A 54 5.67 0.07 -9.03
N GLU A 55 6.92 0.07 -9.48
CA GLU A 55 8.05 0.64 -8.74
C GLU A 55 8.05 2.17 -8.71
N ARG A 56 7.49 2.85 -9.72
CA ARG A 56 7.49 4.33 -9.85
C ARG A 56 6.83 5.05 -8.68
N PHE A 57 5.89 4.42 -7.97
CA PHE A 57 5.19 5.06 -6.86
C PHE A 57 5.93 4.92 -5.52
N LEU A 58 7.06 4.21 -5.46
CA LEU A 58 7.89 4.10 -4.25
C LEU A 58 8.27 5.48 -3.71
N CYS A 59 8.61 6.45 -4.57
CA CYS A 59 8.99 7.80 -4.13
C CYS A 59 7.86 8.54 -3.38
N LEU A 60 6.61 8.43 -3.86
CA LEU A 60 5.45 9.03 -3.21
C LEU A 60 5.12 8.30 -1.91
N VAL A 61 5.29 6.99 -1.89
CA VAL A 61 4.97 6.14 -0.75
C VAL A 61 5.97 6.32 0.39
N LEU A 62 7.25 6.54 0.10
CA LEU A 62 8.23 6.88 1.14
C LEU A 62 7.86 8.17 1.87
N SER A 63 7.24 9.15 1.21
CA SER A 63 6.80 10.37 1.88
C SER A 63 5.81 10.11 3.05
N LEU A 64 5.07 8.99 3.02
CA LEU A 64 4.17 8.58 4.10
C LEU A 64 4.93 8.14 5.36
N LEU A 65 6.20 7.72 5.23
CA LEU A 65 7.05 7.33 6.35
C LEU A 65 7.58 8.52 7.16
N ARG A 66 7.38 9.77 6.67
CA ARG A 66 7.71 11.00 7.40
C ARG A 66 7.01 11.10 8.75
N SER A 67 5.79 10.58 8.86
CA SER A 67 5.14 10.41 10.16
C SER A 67 5.80 9.25 10.89
N ARG A 68 6.35 9.50 12.10
CA ARG A 68 7.05 8.49 12.92
C ARG A 68 6.17 7.29 13.31
N ARG A 69 4.85 7.45 13.29
CA ARG A 69 3.88 6.40 13.65
C ARG A 69 3.22 5.73 12.45
N SER A 70 3.66 6.03 11.22
CA SER A 70 3.08 5.43 10.02
C SER A 70 3.85 4.19 9.58
N ARG A 71 3.16 3.11 9.24
CA ARG A 71 3.70 1.93 8.57
C ARG A 71 3.17 1.89 7.14
N VAL A 72 3.97 1.37 6.23
CA VAL A 72 3.62 1.24 4.83
C VAL A 72 3.74 -0.21 4.42
N VAL A 73 2.68 -0.76 3.84
CA VAL A 73 2.66 -2.07 3.20
C VAL A 73 2.50 -1.86 1.70
N TYR A 74 3.56 -2.10 0.94
CA TYR A 74 3.58 -1.92 -0.50
C TYR A 74 3.29 -3.25 -1.21
N VAL A 75 2.20 -3.32 -1.96
CA VAL A 75 1.80 -4.54 -2.66
C VAL A 75 2.23 -4.47 -4.11
N THR A 76 2.89 -5.51 -4.60
CA THR A 76 3.37 -5.61 -5.99
C THR A 76 3.00 -6.94 -6.62
N SER A 77 2.92 -6.97 -7.95
CA SER A 77 2.73 -8.18 -8.72
C SER A 77 4.01 -9.02 -8.75
N GLN A 78 5.18 -8.38 -8.91
CA GLN A 78 6.48 -9.04 -8.93
C GLN A 78 7.40 -8.56 -7.79
N PRO A 79 8.37 -9.38 -7.35
CA PRO A 79 9.33 -8.97 -6.33
C PRO A 79 10.12 -7.73 -6.75
N ILE A 80 10.20 -6.74 -5.86
CA ILE A 80 11.09 -5.58 -6.04
C ILE A 80 12.50 -6.01 -5.63
N LEU A 81 13.50 -5.63 -6.44
CA LEU A 81 14.91 -5.86 -6.09
C LEU A 81 15.29 -5.04 -4.84
N PRO A 82 15.96 -5.65 -3.83
CA PRO A 82 16.35 -4.92 -2.61
C PRO A 82 17.13 -3.63 -2.88
N ARG A 83 18.08 -3.68 -3.83
CA ARG A 83 18.87 -2.51 -4.26
C ARG A 83 18.02 -1.34 -4.76
N LEU A 84 16.84 -1.61 -5.31
CA LEU A 84 15.94 -0.57 -5.79
C LEU A 84 15.26 0.12 -4.62
N VAL A 85 14.85 -0.65 -3.60
CA VAL A 85 14.35 -0.10 -2.33
C VAL A 85 15.44 0.77 -1.70
N ASP A 86 16.68 0.27 -1.62
CA ASP A 86 17.82 1.03 -1.09
C ASP A 86 18.05 2.33 -1.84
N TYR A 87 17.99 2.28 -3.18
CA TYR A 87 18.10 3.46 -4.03
C TYR A 87 17.02 4.51 -3.68
N TYR A 88 15.75 4.11 -3.58
CA TYR A 88 14.68 5.04 -3.26
C TYR A 88 14.79 5.63 -1.84
N PHE A 89 15.22 4.84 -0.85
CA PHE A 89 15.53 5.37 0.48
C PHE A 89 16.68 6.38 0.45
N GLY A 90 17.74 6.10 -0.32
CA GLY A 90 18.87 7.02 -0.50
C GLY A 90 18.51 8.34 -1.18
N LEU A 91 17.41 8.40 -1.94
CA LEU A 91 16.88 9.67 -2.50
C LEU A 91 16.25 10.58 -1.44
N VAL A 92 15.90 10.06 -0.26
CA VAL A 92 15.30 10.82 0.85
C VAL A 92 16.09 10.54 2.13
N PRO A 93 17.29 11.15 2.29
CA PRO A 93 18.21 10.83 3.39
C PRO A 93 17.58 10.97 4.78
N GLU A 94 16.61 11.87 4.96
CA GLU A 94 15.91 12.04 6.24
C GLU A 94 15.05 10.83 6.63
N LEU A 95 14.72 9.97 5.67
CA LEU A 95 13.96 8.74 5.84
C LEU A 95 14.82 7.49 5.75
N ASP A 96 16.10 7.59 5.41
CA ASP A 96 17.03 6.45 5.34
C ASP A 96 17.54 6.06 6.74
N THR A 97 16.60 5.67 7.61
CA THR A 97 16.86 5.25 8.98
C THR A 97 16.41 3.80 9.20
N PRO A 98 17.06 3.04 10.09
CA PRO A 98 16.62 1.69 10.44
C PRO A 98 15.16 1.64 10.88
N GLU A 99 14.68 2.66 11.60
CA GLU A 99 13.32 2.77 12.08
C GLU A 99 12.31 3.00 10.94
N ALA A 100 12.63 3.83 9.95
CA ALA A 100 11.76 4.03 8.79
C ALA A 100 11.73 2.79 7.89
N ARG A 101 12.89 2.15 7.67
CA ARG A 101 12.99 0.89 6.91
C ARG A 101 12.21 -0.24 7.58
N GLY A 102 12.27 -0.37 8.91
CA GLY A 102 11.51 -1.36 9.67
C GLY A 102 9.99 -1.16 9.62
N ARG A 103 9.52 0.03 9.27
CA ARG A 103 8.09 0.36 9.08
C ARG A 103 7.61 0.18 7.64
N PHE A 104 8.51 -0.12 6.71
CA PHE A 104 8.22 -0.39 5.31
C PHE A 104 8.24 -1.89 5.04
N ALA A 105 7.13 -2.44 4.55
CA ALA A 105 7.02 -3.85 4.18
C ALA A 105 6.59 -3.98 2.73
N VAL A 106 7.19 -4.92 2.00
CA VAL A 106 6.78 -5.25 0.62
C VAL A 106 6.10 -6.62 0.60
N VAL A 107 4.92 -6.69 -0.01
CA VAL A 107 4.19 -7.93 -0.25
C VAL A 107 4.10 -8.14 -1.76
N SER A 108 4.91 -9.05 -2.28
CA SER A 108 4.86 -9.46 -3.68
C SER A 108 3.94 -10.67 -3.86
N LEU A 109 3.11 -10.64 -4.91
CA LEU A 109 2.24 -11.74 -5.29
C LEU A 109 2.92 -12.77 -6.20
N VAL A 110 4.12 -12.48 -6.69
CA VAL A 110 4.91 -13.32 -7.61
C VAL A 110 4.08 -13.77 -8.82
N ASP A 111 3.34 -12.83 -9.41
CA ASP A 111 2.37 -13.06 -10.49
C ASP A 111 2.55 -12.06 -11.63
N GLY A 112 3.27 -12.49 -12.67
CA GLY A 112 3.54 -11.70 -13.87
C GLY A 112 2.41 -11.68 -14.91
N ARG A 113 1.23 -12.26 -14.63
CA ARG A 113 0.14 -12.29 -15.63
C ARG A 113 -0.37 -10.88 -15.95
N ASN A 114 -0.90 -10.71 -17.16
CA ASN A 114 -1.52 -9.47 -17.62
C ASN A 114 -2.92 -9.27 -17.00
N GLN A 115 -2.95 -9.01 -15.69
CA GLN A 115 -4.17 -8.79 -14.94
C GLN A 115 -3.95 -7.71 -13.89
N ALA A 116 -5.00 -6.96 -13.58
CA ALA A 116 -4.98 -5.96 -12.51
C ALA A 116 -4.50 -6.58 -11.19
N LEU A 117 -3.61 -5.88 -10.48
CA LEU A 117 -3.07 -6.34 -9.20
C LEU A 117 -4.18 -6.61 -8.18
N THR A 118 -5.26 -5.80 -8.19
CA THR A 118 -6.44 -6.04 -7.36
C THR A 118 -7.09 -7.40 -7.65
N LYS A 119 -7.23 -7.80 -8.92
CA LYS A 119 -7.75 -9.14 -9.28
C LYS A 119 -6.80 -10.24 -8.80
N LYS A 120 -5.49 -10.05 -8.97
CA LYS A 120 -4.45 -10.99 -8.49
C LYS A 120 -4.49 -11.16 -6.98
N LEU A 121 -4.76 -10.08 -6.25
CA LEU A 121 -4.83 -10.05 -4.79
C LEU A 121 -6.09 -10.73 -4.27
N LEU A 122 -7.26 -10.39 -4.83
CA LEU A 122 -8.54 -10.99 -4.45
C LEU A 122 -8.63 -12.49 -4.74
N ALA A 123 -7.89 -12.97 -5.76
CA ALA A 123 -7.77 -14.39 -6.05
C ALA A 123 -6.89 -15.17 -5.03
N ARG A 124 -6.24 -14.48 -4.07
CA ARG A 124 -5.27 -15.08 -3.13
C ARG A 124 -5.59 -14.70 -1.69
N PRO A 125 -6.47 -15.45 -1.01
CA PRO A 125 -6.81 -15.21 0.39
C PRO A 125 -5.58 -15.16 1.31
N GLY A 126 -4.57 -16.02 1.08
CA GLY A 126 -3.34 -16.00 1.87
C GLY A 126 -2.51 -14.72 1.76
N ALA A 127 -2.57 -14.02 0.60
CA ALA A 127 -1.92 -12.72 0.45
C ALA A 127 -2.66 -11.63 1.24
N ILE A 128 -3.99 -11.68 1.27
CA ILE A 128 -4.84 -10.79 2.07
C ILE A 128 -4.54 -11.00 3.57
N GLU A 129 -4.44 -12.24 4.03
CA GLU A 129 -4.12 -12.54 5.42
C GLU A 129 -2.70 -12.10 5.79
N ARG A 130 -1.73 -12.23 4.88
CA ARG A 130 -0.38 -11.68 5.08
C ARG A 130 -0.39 -10.15 5.22
N ILE A 131 -1.18 -9.45 4.40
CA ILE A 131 -1.34 -7.99 4.53
C ILE A 131 -2.02 -7.66 5.86
N ARG A 132 -3.09 -8.38 6.22
CA ARG A 132 -3.82 -8.20 7.49
C ARG A 132 -2.89 -8.33 8.70
N ALA A 133 -1.98 -9.31 8.68
CA ALA A 133 -0.99 -9.51 9.76
C ALA A 133 0.02 -8.36 9.90
N LEU A 134 0.23 -7.55 8.85
CA LEU A 134 1.10 -6.37 8.86
C LEU A 134 0.36 -5.09 9.29
N VAL A 135 -0.97 -5.14 9.40
CA VAL A 135 -1.80 -4.01 9.85
C VAL A 135 -1.94 -4.09 11.37
N ALA A 136 -1.32 -3.13 12.08
CA ALA A 136 -1.29 -3.13 13.55
C ALA A 136 -2.65 -2.83 14.20
N GLN A 137 -3.52 -2.05 13.53
CA GLN A 137 -4.85 -1.68 14.02
C GLN A 137 -5.91 -1.89 12.92
N PRO A 138 -6.39 -3.13 12.73
CA PRO A 138 -7.36 -3.45 11.68
C PRO A 138 -8.68 -2.68 11.80
N GLU A 139 -9.08 -2.31 13.02
CA GLU A 139 -10.29 -1.50 13.26
C GLU A 139 -10.22 -0.07 12.69
N LEU A 140 -9.01 0.45 12.48
CA LEU A 140 -8.77 1.75 11.83
C LEU A 140 -8.36 1.61 10.36
N ALA A 141 -8.39 0.40 9.80
CA ALA A 141 -8.08 0.18 8.39
C ALA A 141 -9.28 0.58 7.52
N PHE A 142 -9.04 1.49 6.57
CA PHE A 142 -9.99 1.93 5.55
C PHE A 142 -9.35 1.82 4.17
N LEU A 143 -10.17 1.59 3.15
CA LEU A 143 -9.78 1.50 1.73
C LEU A 143 -10.11 2.82 1.01
#